data_AF-A0A9D8HRJ7-F1
#
_entry.id   AF-A0A9D8HRJ7-F1
#
_cell.length_a   1.000
_cell.length_b   1.000
_cell.length_c   1.000
_cell.angle_alpha   90.00
_cell.angle_beta   90.00
_cell.angle_gamma   90.00
#
_symmetry.space_group_name_H-M   'P 1'
#
loop_
_entity.id
_entity.type
_entity.pdbx_description
1 polymer ?
#
loop_
_entity_poly.entity_id
_entity_poly.type
_entity_poly.pdbx_seq_one_letter_code
_entity_poly.pdbx_strand_id
1 'polypeptide(L)'
;MDIAENLMSKDEKSNLFQINIVSFGYKYGIPHESLDIVMDVRFLPNPYYIDILKDLDGHHQDIINFVMSYEETKKFLRMFEKMLDFLIPNYIEEGKSYLGIGIGCTGGRHRSVVIAEILWDYLKLKGYSVKLSHKDIEKTE
;
A
#
# COMPACT_ATOMS: atom_id res chain seq x y z
N MET A 1 -20.73 1.92 19.17
CA MET A 1 -21.20 0.77 18.38
C MET A 1 -22.69 0.94 18.24
N ASP A 2 -23.12 1.49 17.10
CA ASP A 2 -24.52 1.81 16.87
C ASP A 2 -25.31 0.52 16.58
N ILE A 3 -26.53 0.42 17.10
CA ILE A 3 -27.42 -0.74 16.90
C ILE A 3 -27.66 -1.00 15.39
N ALA A 4 -27.57 0.06 14.58
CA ALA A 4 -27.67 -0.01 13.13
C ALA A 4 -26.53 -0.80 12.46
N GLU A 5 -25.29 -0.71 12.96
CA GLU A 5 -24.14 -1.42 12.36
C GLU A 5 -24.26 -2.94 12.49
N ASN A 6 -24.94 -3.44 13.52
CA ASN A 6 -25.13 -4.88 13.71
C ASN A 6 -26.19 -5.49 12.77
N LEU A 7 -27.03 -4.66 12.15
CA LEU A 7 -28.10 -5.10 11.23
C LEU A 7 -27.68 -5.09 9.76
N MET A 8 -26.51 -4.52 9.44
CA MET A 8 -26.02 -4.42 8.06
C MET A 8 -25.48 -5.77 7.56
N SER A 9 -25.78 -6.10 6.31
CA SER A 9 -25.21 -7.26 5.63
C SER A 9 -23.69 -7.14 5.50
N LYS A 10 -23.01 -8.26 5.31
CA LYS A 10 -21.54 -8.28 5.13
C LYS A 10 -21.10 -7.44 3.92
N ASP A 11 -21.89 -7.43 2.85
CA ASP A 11 -21.62 -6.66 1.64
C ASP A 11 -21.79 -5.15 1.87
N GLU A 12 -22.79 -4.73 2.66
CA GLU A 12 -22.97 -3.33 3.06
C GLU A 12 -21.84 -2.83 3.96
N LYS A 13 -21.39 -3.64 4.92
CA LYS A 13 -20.23 -3.31 5.76
C LYS A 13 -18.96 -3.16 4.93
N SER A 14 -18.75 -4.05 3.96
CA SER A 14 -17.61 -3.99 3.04
C SER A 14 -17.63 -2.73 2.17
N ASN A 15 -18.81 -2.28 1.73
CA ASN A 15 -18.95 -1.06 0.92
C ASN A 15 -18.70 0.23 1.72
N LEU A 16 -18.96 0.23 3.02
CA LEU A 16 -18.67 1.35 3.91
C LEU A 16 -17.23 1.36 4.42
N PHE A 17 -16.53 0.23 4.34
CA PHE A 17 -15.14 0.10 4.78
C PHE A 17 -14.18 0.73 3.77
N GLN A 18 -13.51 1.81 4.19
CA GLN A 18 -12.54 2.51 3.36
C GLN A 18 -11.12 2.03 3.65
N ILE A 19 -10.38 1.63 2.61
CA ILE A 19 -8.95 1.40 2.70
C ILE A 19 -8.21 2.61 2.13
N ASN A 20 -7.23 3.16 2.85
CA ASN A 20 -6.31 4.15 2.28
C ASN A 20 -4.90 3.57 2.27
N ILE A 21 -4.28 3.56 1.11
CA ILE A 21 -2.89 3.18 0.91
C ILE A 21 -2.07 4.44 0.68
N VAL A 22 -0.97 4.58 1.42
CA VAL A 22 -0.08 5.74 1.32
C VAL A 22 1.35 5.26 1.12
N SER A 23 1.96 5.60 -0.02
CA SER A 23 3.39 5.39 -0.20
C SER A 23 4.18 6.60 0.33
N PHE A 24 5.26 6.37 1.06
CA PHE A 24 6.07 7.44 1.67
C PHE A 24 7.56 7.10 1.74
N GLY A 25 8.37 8.14 2.03
CA GLY A 25 9.80 8.03 2.27
C GLY A 25 10.14 8.16 3.75
N TYR A 26 10.79 7.14 4.34
CA TYR A 26 11.27 7.18 5.72
C TYR A 26 12.20 8.37 6.00
N LYS A 27 12.90 8.89 4.98
CA LYS A 27 13.72 10.11 5.13
C LYS A 27 12.89 11.36 5.50
N TYR A 28 11.59 11.33 5.26
CA TYR A 28 10.63 12.39 5.60
C TYR A 28 9.72 12.04 6.79
N GLY A 29 9.97 10.90 7.44
CA GLY A 29 9.15 10.40 8.54
C GLY A 29 7.92 9.59 8.08
N ILE A 30 7.35 8.85 9.02
CA ILE A 30 6.06 8.14 8.79
C ILE A 30 4.95 9.21 8.70
N PRO A 31 3.99 9.10 7.77
CA PRO A 31 2.89 10.04 7.68
C PRO A 31 2.11 10.19 8.98
N HIS A 32 1.67 11.43 9.29
CA HIS A 32 0.79 11.71 10.42
C HIS A 32 -0.66 11.28 10.18
N GLU A 33 -0.99 10.87 8.96
CA GLU A 33 -2.27 10.23 8.66
C GLU A 33 -2.42 8.98 9.54
N SER A 34 -3.66 8.65 9.91
CA SER A 34 -3.92 7.44 10.68
C SER A 34 -3.56 6.21 9.84
N LEU A 35 -2.44 5.57 10.16
CA LEU A 35 -1.95 4.34 9.56
C LEU A 35 -2.03 3.22 10.61
N ASP A 36 -2.69 2.12 10.25
CA ASP A 36 -2.83 0.94 11.11
C ASP A 36 -1.73 -0.08 10.81
N ILE A 37 -1.36 -0.21 9.54
CA ILE A 37 -0.27 -1.08 9.06
C ILE A 37 0.79 -0.19 8.43
N VAL A 38 2.04 -0.32 8.86
CA VAL A 38 3.18 0.33 8.19
C VAL A 38 4.17 -0.76 7.78
N MET A 39 4.41 -0.86 6.48
CA MET A 39 5.26 -1.88 5.89
C MET A 39 6.53 -1.25 5.30
N ASP A 40 7.68 -1.63 5.87
CA ASP A 40 8.99 -1.20 5.41
C ASP A 40 9.46 -2.08 4.23
N VAL A 41 9.58 -1.49 3.05
CA VAL A 41 10.05 -2.17 1.83
C VAL A 41 11.48 -1.79 1.45
N ARG A 42 12.26 -1.20 2.37
CA ARG A 42 13.68 -0.85 2.12
C ARG A 42 14.58 -2.06 1.88
N PHE A 43 14.13 -3.27 2.24
CA PHE A 43 14.85 -4.51 1.96
C PHE A 43 14.78 -4.92 0.47
N LEU A 44 13.83 -4.38 -0.31
CA LEU A 44 13.72 -4.68 -1.74
C LEU A 44 14.88 -4.04 -2.54
N PRO A 45 15.25 -4.62 -3.70
CA PRO A 45 16.31 -4.10 -4.57
C PRO A 45 16.10 -2.62 -4.93
N ASN A 46 17.17 -1.84 -4.82
CA ASN A 46 17.09 -0.38 -4.89
C ASN A 46 17.45 0.15 -6.29
N PRO A 47 16.47 0.67 -7.07
CA PRO A 47 16.75 1.18 -8.42
C PRO A 47 17.61 2.46 -8.42
N TYR A 48 17.75 3.14 -7.28
CA TYR A 48 18.55 4.37 -7.16
C TYR A 48 20.01 4.23 -7.60
N TYR A 49 20.58 3.03 -7.51
CA TYR A 49 21.98 2.78 -7.89
C TYR A 49 22.19 2.55 -9.39
N ILE A 50 21.14 2.70 -10.20
CA ILE A 50 21.19 2.55 -11.65
C ILE A 50 20.90 3.91 -12.26
N ASP A 51 21.92 4.52 -12.89
CA ASP A 51 21.87 5.91 -13.38
C ASP A 51 20.62 6.21 -14.23
N ILE A 52 20.27 5.30 -15.15
CA ILE A 52 19.11 5.48 -16.03
C ILE A 52 17.75 5.36 -15.32
N LEU A 53 17.74 4.80 -14.11
CA LEU A 53 16.51 4.60 -13.31
C LEU A 53 16.38 5.63 -12.20
N LYS A 54 17.49 6.26 -11.78
CA LYS A 54 17.55 7.10 -10.58
C LYS A 54 16.52 8.25 -10.58
N ASP A 55 16.32 8.88 -11.74
CA ASP A 55 15.47 10.06 -11.88
C ASP A 55 14.02 9.73 -12.26
N LEU A 56 13.72 8.45 -12.50
CA LEU A 56 12.36 7.97 -12.73
C LEU A 56 11.60 7.88 -11.39
N ASP A 57 10.33 7.50 -11.46
CA ASP A 57 9.53 7.18 -10.28
C ASP A 57 8.80 5.85 -10.46
N GLY A 58 8.13 5.39 -9.41
CA GLY A 58 7.44 4.11 -9.40
C GLY A 58 6.26 3.99 -10.34
N HIS A 59 5.85 5.06 -11.04
CA HIS A 59 4.87 4.97 -12.13
C HIS A 59 5.53 4.59 -13.46
N HIS A 60 6.85 4.80 -13.59
CA HIS A 60 7.56 4.47 -14.81
C HIS A 60 7.71 2.95 -14.99
N GLN A 61 7.45 2.46 -16.21
CA GLN A 61 7.48 1.03 -16.52
C GLN A 61 8.84 0.39 -16.23
N ASP A 62 9.94 1.10 -16.44
CA ASP A 62 11.29 0.59 -16.15
C ASP A 62 11.52 0.37 -14.65
N ILE A 63 10.94 1.22 -13.78
CA ILE A 63 11.00 1.03 -12.33
C ILE A 63 10.13 -0.14 -11.90
N ILE A 64 8.93 -0.25 -12.46
CA ILE A 64 8.02 -1.38 -12.21
C ILE A 64 8.71 -2.69 -12.61
N ASN A 65 9.24 -2.75 -13.84
CA ASN A 65 9.95 -3.92 -14.38
C ASN A 65 11.16 -4.28 -13.52
N PHE A 66 11.96 -3.28 -13.13
CA PHE A 66 13.11 -3.50 -12.26
C PHE A 66 12.67 -4.12 -10.93
N VAL A 67 11.75 -3.49 -10.20
CA VAL A 67 11.30 -3.95 -8.88
C VAL A 67 10.65 -5.34 -8.96
N MET A 68 9.85 -5.58 -10.00
CA MET A 68 9.13 -6.84 -10.23
C MET A 68 9.97 -7.94 -10.89
N SER A 69 11.19 -7.65 -11.35
CA SER A 69 12.08 -8.69 -11.89
C SER A 69 12.58 -9.65 -10.80
N TYR A 70 12.59 -9.23 -9.55
CA TYR A 70 13.13 -9.98 -8.42
C TYR A 70 12.11 -10.92 -7.78
N GLU A 71 12.53 -12.16 -7.50
CA GLU A 71 11.66 -13.18 -6.90
C GLU A 71 11.31 -12.86 -5.45
N GLU A 72 12.19 -12.17 -4.72
CA GLU A 72 11.96 -11.69 -3.37
C GLU A 72 10.77 -10.72 -3.32
N THR A 73 10.70 -9.78 -4.28
CA THR A 73 9.57 -8.84 -4.41
C THR A 73 8.26 -9.60 -4.62
N LYS A 74 8.22 -10.53 -5.58
CA LYS A 74 7.01 -11.31 -5.88
C LYS A 74 6.59 -12.18 -4.69
N LYS A 75 7.56 -12.79 -4.01
CA LYS A 75 7.30 -13.62 -2.82
C LYS A 75 6.73 -12.77 -1.68
N PHE A 76 7.32 -11.60 -1.44
CA PHE A 76 6.83 -10.66 -0.44
C PHE A 76 5.40 -10.21 -0.73
N LEU A 77 5.11 -9.77 -1.96
CA LEU A 77 3.76 -9.33 -2.35
C LEU A 77 2.72 -10.43 -2.09
N ARG A 78 2.97 -11.67 -2.54
CA ARG A 78 2.06 -12.80 -2.29
C ARG A 78 1.81 -13.06 -0.81
N MET A 79 2.82 -12.89 0.05
CA MET A 79 2.67 -13.06 1.49
C MET A 79 1.87 -11.91 2.11
N PHE A 80 2.13 -10.69 1.66
CA PHE A 80 1.47 -9.50 2.17
C PHE A 80 -0.01 -9.45 1.75
N GLU A 81 -0.31 -9.78 0.49
CA GLU A 81 -1.68 -9.95 -0.01
C GLU A 81 -2.47 -11.00 0.79
N LYS A 82 -1.87 -12.17 1.06
CA LYS A 82 -2.49 -13.21 1.90
C LYS A 82 -2.70 -12.75 3.34
N MET A 83 -1.80 -11.94 3.87
CA MET A 83 -1.96 -11.36 5.20
C MET A 83 -3.14 -10.39 5.21
N LEU A 84 -3.29 -9.55 4.18
CA LEU A 84 -4.40 -8.60 4.08
C LEU A 84 -5.74 -9.29 3.83
N ASP A 85 -5.76 -10.37 3.06
CA ASP A 85 -6.93 -11.24 2.90
C ASP A 85 -7.45 -11.78 4.23
N PHE A 86 -6.54 -12.07 5.15
CA PHE A 86 -6.87 -12.48 6.50
C PHE A 86 -7.29 -11.29 7.37
N LEU A 87 -6.54 -10.19 7.36
CA LEU A 87 -6.75 -9.07 8.29
C LEU A 87 -8.00 -8.24 7.97
N ILE A 88 -8.24 -7.91 6.70
CA ILE A 88 -9.30 -6.96 6.32
C ILE A 88 -10.70 -7.43 6.80
N PRO A 89 -11.13 -8.68 6.58
CA PRO A 89 -12.41 -9.16 7.10
C PRO A 89 -12.53 -9.05 8.63
N ASN A 90 -11.45 -9.29 9.36
CA ASN A 90 -11.44 -9.20 10.82
C ASN A 90 -11.52 -7.74 11.31
N TYR A 91 -10.88 -6.79 10.61
CA TYR A 91 -11.06 -5.37 10.92
C TYR A 91 -12.50 -4.90 10.70
N ILE A 92 -13.15 -5.38 9.63
CA ILE A 92 -14.55 -5.07 9.34
C ILE A 92 -15.47 -5.66 10.43
N GLU A 93 -15.21 -6.89 10.87
CA GLU A 93 -15.99 -7.55 11.92
C GLU A 93 -15.87 -6.85 13.28
N GLU A 94 -14.67 -6.37 13.62
CA GLU A 94 -14.41 -5.55 14.81
C GLU A 94 -15.08 -4.15 14.74
N GLY A 95 -15.71 -3.81 13.62
CA GLY A 95 -16.44 -2.56 13.45
C GLY A 95 -15.58 -1.35 13.10
N LYS A 96 -14.36 -1.56 12.60
CA LYS A 96 -13.61 -0.45 11.99
C LYS A 96 -14.31 -0.02 10.70
N SER A 97 -14.37 1.29 10.48
CA SER A 97 -14.84 1.89 9.22
C SER A 97 -13.72 2.18 8.23
N TYR A 98 -12.47 2.09 8.69
CA TYR A 98 -11.29 2.52 7.94
C TYR A 98 -10.06 1.64 8.26
N LEU A 99 -9.22 1.42 7.24
CA LEU A 99 -7.89 0.84 7.36
C LEU A 99 -6.84 1.66 6.61
N GLY A 100 -5.86 2.17 7.36
CA GLY A 100 -4.69 2.86 6.80
C GLY A 100 -3.49 1.93 6.59
N ILE A 101 -2.94 1.90 5.38
CA ILE A 101 -1.78 1.09 5.02
C ILE A 101 -0.66 1.99 4.47
N GLY A 102 0.41 2.15 5.24
CA GLY A 102 1.61 2.88 4.82
C GLY A 102 2.65 1.95 4.20
N ILE A 103 3.13 2.27 3.01
CA ILE A 103 4.24 1.56 2.36
C ILE A 103 5.46 2.48 2.31
N GLY A 104 6.51 2.14 3.07
CA GLY A 104 7.67 2.99 3.26
C GLY A 104 8.90 2.48 2.51
N CYS A 105 9.53 3.33 1.70
CA CYS A 105 10.92 3.13 1.26
C CYS A 105 11.80 4.29 1.74
N THR A 106 13.07 4.39 1.31
CA THR A 106 13.93 5.49 1.79
C THR A 106 13.42 6.85 1.35
N GLY A 107 13.23 7.05 0.04
CA GLY A 107 12.90 8.35 -0.55
C GLY A 107 11.44 8.55 -0.93
N GLY A 108 10.62 7.50 -0.88
CA GLY A 108 9.19 7.58 -1.20
C GLY A 108 8.84 7.66 -2.68
N ARG A 109 9.82 7.42 -3.59
CA ARG A 109 9.65 7.62 -5.04
C ARG A 109 9.55 6.35 -5.88
N HIS A 110 10.23 5.27 -5.47
CA HIS A 110 10.41 4.08 -6.31
C HIS A 110 9.67 2.86 -5.74
N ARG A 111 10.36 2.06 -4.90
CA ARG A 111 9.87 0.80 -4.33
C ARG A 111 8.52 0.94 -3.62
N SER A 112 8.36 1.97 -2.80
CA SER A 112 7.11 2.20 -2.07
C SER A 112 5.94 2.48 -3.00
N VAL A 113 6.17 3.24 -4.07
CA VAL A 113 5.15 3.59 -5.07
C VAL A 113 4.72 2.34 -5.83
N VAL A 114 5.67 1.56 -6.35
CA VAL A 114 5.38 0.29 -7.08
C VAL A 114 4.55 -0.67 -6.22
N ILE A 115 4.96 -0.89 -4.96
CA ILE A 115 4.26 -1.82 -4.07
C ILE A 115 2.86 -1.29 -3.70
N ALA A 116 2.70 0.03 -3.51
CA ALA A 116 1.42 0.63 -3.18
C ALA A 116 0.42 0.55 -4.35
N GLU A 117 0.87 0.77 -5.59
CA GLU A 117 0.05 0.63 -6.81
C GLU A 117 -0.43 -0.81 -7.00
N ILE A 118 0.47 -1.79 -6.90
CA ILE A 118 0.12 -3.21 -7.01
C ILE A 118 -0.91 -3.60 -5.94
N LEU A 119 -0.72 -3.12 -4.70
CA LEU A 119 -1.65 -3.42 -3.63
C LEU A 119 -3.02 -2.75 -3.83
N TRP A 120 -3.03 -1.52 -4.35
CA TRP A 120 -4.26 -0.82 -4.70
C TRP A 120 -5.07 -1.59 -5.73
N ASP A 121 -4.44 -2.02 -6.83
CA ASP A 121 -5.08 -2.84 -7.86
C ASP A 121 -5.63 -4.15 -7.27
N TYR A 122 -4.81 -4.85 -6.49
CA TYR A 122 -5.19 -6.10 -5.84
C TYR A 122 -6.46 -5.97 -4.99
N LEU A 123 -6.50 -4.97 -4.10
CA LEU A 123 -7.63 -4.75 -3.19
C LEU A 123 -8.87 -4.23 -3.92
N LYS A 124 -8.69 -3.42 -4.96
CA LYS A 124 -9.79 -2.95 -5.81
C LYS A 124 -10.42 -4.10 -6.58
N LEU A 125 -9.62 -5.03 -7.12
CA LEU A 125 -10.13 -6.24 -7.79
C LEU A 125 -10.90 -7.17 -6.84
N LYS A 126 -10.63 -7.09 -5.54
CA LYS A 126 -11.39 -7.79 -4.49
C LYS A 126 -12.71 -7.10 -4.11
N GLY A 127 -13.00 -5.94 -4.68
CA GLY A 127 -14.24 -5.20 -4.46
C GLY A 127 -14.22 -4.24 -3.27
N TYR A 128 -13.05 -3.95 -2.69
CA TYR A 128 -12.94 -2.95 -1.62
C TYR A 128 -12.95 -1.53 -2.18
N SER A 129 -13.45 -0.57 -1.38
CA SER A 129 -13.23 0.85 -1.63
C SER A 129 -11.80 1.22 -1.22
N VAL A 130 -10.95 1.56 -2.18
CA VAL A 130 -9.53 1.84 -1.94
C VAL A 130 -9.12 3.21 -2.48
N LYS A 131 -8.51 4.05 -1.65
CA LYS A 131 -7.81 5.27 -2.06
C LYS A 131 -6.31 5.04 -2.01
N LEU A 132 -5.59 5.65 -2.95
CA LEU A 132 -4.15 5.61 -3.04
C LEU A 132 -3.60 7.04 -3.05
N SER A 133 -2.50 7.26 -2.34
CA SER A 133 -1.74 8.50 -2.42
C SER A 133 -0.23 8.25 -2.31
N HIS A 134 0.55 9.13 -2.94
CA HIS A 134 2.01 9.07 -2.92
C HIS A 134 2.58 10.35 -2.30
N LYS A 135 2.82 10.30 -1.00
CA LYS A 135 3.11 11.50 -0.19
C LYS A 135 4.36 12.27 -0.63
N ASP A 136 5.39 11.54 -1.04
CA ASP A 136 6.72 12.09 -1.26
C ASP A 136 7.22 11.94 -2.71
N ILE A 137 6.33 11.53 -3.63
CA ILE A 137 6.73 11.20 -5.01
C ILE A 137 7.24 12.41 -5.80
N GLU A 138 6.73 13.60 -5.51
CA GLU A 138 7.17 14.85 -6.15
C GLU A 138 8.39 15.47 -5.48
N LYS A 139 8.82 14.95 -4.33
CA LYS A 139 9.99 15.49 -3.64
C LYS A 139 11.25 15.09 -4.39
N THR A 140 11.83 16.04 -5.10
CA THR A 140 13.19 15.96 -5.64
C THR A 140 14.19 16.14 -4.49
N GLU A 141 15.37 15.53 -4.60
CA GLU A 141 16.46 15.71 -3.63
C GLU A 141 16.87 17.18 -3.48
#